data_AF-A0AA38MRX6-F1
#
_entry.id   AF-A0AA38MRX6-F1
#
_cell.length_a   1.000
_cell.length_b   1.000
_cell.length_c   1.000
_cell.angle_alpha   90.00
_cell.angle_beta   90.00
_cell.angle_gamma   90.00
#
_symmetry.space_group_name_H-M   'P 1'
#
loop_
_entity.id
_entity.type
_entity.pdbx_description
1 polymer ?
#
loop_
_entity_poly.entity_id
_entity_poly.type
_entity_poly.pdbx_seq_one_letter_code
_entity_poly.pdbx_strand_id
1 'polypeptide(L)'
;MNHSKRTFVLAQMAVRHFSRTAPQNAETVTPKFQRLKEVQKKFGAEDNVPVYLKGGLFDKLLYQATVIVTLAGLGLSFQTFYDLTKK
;
A
#
# COMPACT_ATOMS: atom_id res chain seq x y z
N MET A 1 -17.59 -43.48 15.44
CA MET A 1 -16.96 -42.17 15.13
C MET A 1 -17.71 -41.54 13.94
N ASN A 2 -18.52 -40.51 14.19
CA ASN A 2 -19.65 -40.07 13.36
C ASN A 2 -19.28 -39.64 11.93
N HIS A 3 -19.75 -40.40 10.93
CA HIS A 3 -19.60 -40.13 9.50
C HIS A 3 -20.20 -38.78 9.05
N SER A 4 -21.19 -38.26 9.78
CA SER A 4 -21.83 -36.97 9.48
C SER A 4 -20.90 -35.76 9.58
N LYS A 5 -19.90 -35.81 10.47
CA LYS A 5 -18.91 -34.72 10.60
C LYS A 5 -17.93 -34.72 9.43
N ARG A 6 -17.59 -35.91 8.90
CA ARG A 6 -16.70 -36.06 7.75
C ARG A 6 -17.36 -35.60 6.46
N THR A 7 -18.64 -35.90 6.27
CA THR A 7 -19.39 -35.44 5.08
C THR A 7 -19.54 -33.92 5.05
N PHE A 8 -19.78 -33.29 6.21
CA PHE A 8 -19.86 -31.84 6.31
C PHE A 8 -18.52 -31.15 5.99
N VAL A 9 -17.41 -31.68 6.50
CA VAL A 9 -16.06 -31.16 6.20
C VAL A 9 -15.73 -31.31 4.70
N LEU A 10 -16.08 -32.43 4.08
CA LEU A 10 -15.89 -32.65 2.65
C LEU A 10 -16.76 -31.70 1.80
N ALA A 11 -18.01 -31.50 2.17
CA ALA A 11 -18.89 -30.53 1.51
C ALA A 11 -18.33 -29.10 1.62
N GLN A 12 -17.85 -28.72 2.80
CA GLN A 12 -17.20 -27.42 3.01
C GLN A 12 -15.92 -27.27 2.17
N MET A 13 -15.10 -28.32 2.05
CA MET A 13 -13.92 -28.34 1.18
C MET A 13 -14.31 -28.21 -0.30
N ALA A 14 -15.35 -28.92 -0.74
CA ALA A 14 -15.85 -28.86 -2.12
C ALA A 14 -16.37 -27.46 -2.49
N VAL A 15 -17.14 -26.82 -1.60
CA VAL A 15 -17.61 -25.43 -1.80
C VAL A 15 -16.44 -24.45 -1.88
N ARG A 16 -15.42 -24.62 -1.01
CA ARG A 16 -14.19 -23.80 -1.06
C ARG A 16 -13.40 -23.98 -2.36
N HIS A 17 -13.42 -25.17 -2.95
CA HIS A 17 -12.81 -25.42 -4.26
C HIS A 17 -13.62 -24.81 -5.40
N PHE A 18 -14.96 -24.86 -5.35
CA PHE A 18 -15.84 -24.26 -6.37
C PHE A 18 -15.73 -22.72 -6.42
N SER A 19 -15.57 -22.06 -5.27
CA SER A 19 -15.37 -20.61 -5.19
C SER A 19 -13.94 -20.14 -5.53
N ARG A 20 -12.99 -21.06 -5.80
CA ARG A 20 -11.66 -20.73 -6.33
C ARG A 20 -11.69 -20.76 -7.86
N THR A 21 -12.20 -19.71 -8.50
CA THR A 21 -12.21 -19.57 -9.97
C THR A 21 -10.92 -19.03 -10.58
N ALA A 22 -9.87 -18.79 -9.79
CA ALA A 22 -8.56 -18.48 -10.34
C ALA A 22 -7.76 -19.79 -10.50
N PRO A 23 -7.44 -20.24 -11.73
CA PRO A 23 -6.52 -21.35 -11.91
C PRO A 23 -5.19 -20.96 -11.25
N GLN A 24 -4.80 -21.70 -10.21
CA GLN A 24 -3.46 -21.67 -9.63
C GLN A 24 -2.49 -22.44 -10.54
N ASN A 25 -2.70 -22.37 -11.86
CA ASN A 25 -1.85 -23.03 -12.84
C ASN A 25 -0.68 -22.11 -13.16
N ALA A 26 0.51 -22.70 -13.11
CA ALA A 26 1.81 -22.11 -13.37
C ALA A 26 1.99 -21.68 -14.84
N GLU A 27 1.13 -20.82 -15.36
CA GLU A 27 1.25 -20.29 -16.72
C GLU A 27 1.97 -18.95 -16.68
N THR A 28 3.29 -19.03 -16.89
CA THR A 28 4.22 -17.91 -17.08
C THR A 28 4.12 -16.87 -15.96
N VAL A 29 5.00 -16.98 -14.97
CA VAL A 29 5.26 -15.86 -14.05
C VAL A 29 5.76 -14.71 -14.92
N THR A 30 4.84 -13.87 -15.39
CA THR A 30 5.21 -12.67 -16.13
C THR A 30 6.17 -11.89 -15.24
N PRO A 31 7.24 -11.29 -15.79
CA PRO A 31 8.22 -10.56 -14.97
C PRO A 31 7.56 -9.47 -14.09
N LYS A 32 6.35 -9.03 -14.45
CA LYS A 32 5.51 -8.13 -13.63
C LYS A 32 5.08 -8.74 -12.29
N PHE A 33 4.81 -10.04 -12.22
CA PHE A 33 4.39 -10.70 -10.98
C PHE A 33 5.55 -10.79 -9.96
N GLN A 34 6.78 -11.02 -10.43
CA GLN A 34 7.98 -10.99 -9.57
C GLN A 34 8.18 -9.60 -8.95
N ARG A 35 8.12 -8.55 -9.79
CA ARG A 35 8.19 -7.16 -9.31
C ARG A 35 7.10 -6.84 -8.30
N LEU A 36 5.87 -7.30 -8.52
CA LEU A 36 4.78 -7.11 -7.56
C LEU A 36 5.11 -7.77 -6.21
N LYS A 37 5.66 -8.99 -6.21
CA LYS A 37 6.06 -9.68 -4.98
C LYS A 37 7.19 -8.98 -4.25
N GLU A 38 8.15 -8.43 -4.98
CA GLU A 38 9.23 -7.61 -4.41
C GLU A 38 8.69 -6.33 -3.77
N VAL A 39 7.76 -5.63 -4.44
CA VAL A 39 7.08 -4.44 -3.89
C VAL A 39 6.26 -4.83 -2.66
N GLN A 40 5.49 -5.91 -2.70
CA GLN A 40 4.73 -6.43 -1.55
C GLN A 40 5.65 -6.74 -0.36
N LYS A 41 6.82 -7.34 -0.61
CA LYS A 41 7.82 -7.62 0.43
C LYS A 41 8.38 -6.33 1.03
N LYS A 42 8.74 -5.36 0.19
CA LYS A 42 9.27 -4.06 0.65
C LYS A 42 8.25 -3.29 1.49
N PHE A 43 7.01 -3.19 1.03
CA PHE A 43 5.96 -2.44 1.73
C PHE A 43 5.31 -3.21 2.89
N GLY A 44 5.44 -4.55 2.91
CA GLY A 44 4.95 -5.42 3.98
C GLY A 44 5.94 -5.68 5.11
N ALA A 45 7.18 -5.19 5.03
CA ALA A 45 8.16 -5.34 6.12
C ALA A 45 7.69 -4.62 7.39
N GLU A 46 7.83 -5.24 8.56
CA GLU A 46 7.49 -4.62 9.85
C GLU A 46 8.65 -3.77 10.38
N ASP A 47 8.90 -2.65 9.71
CA ASP A 47 10.04 -1.74 9.95
C ASP A 47 9.68 -0.46 10.71
N ASN A 48 8.42 -0.33 11.16
CA ASN A 48 7.87 0.88 11.78
C ASN A 48 8.00 2.16 10.92
N VAL A 49 8.32 2.02 9.63
CA VAL A 49 8.39 3.14 8.70
C VAL A 49 6.98 3.46 8.20
N PRO A 50 6.51 4.72 8.29
CA PRO A 50 5.20 5.08 7.79
C PRO A 50 5.12 4.90 6.27
N VAL A 51 3.93 4.53 5.77
CA VAL A 51 3.72 4.14 4.36
C VAL A 51 4.22 5.17 3.35
N TYR A 52 4.12 6.48 3.67
CA TYR A 52 4.52 7.57 2.80
C TYR A 52 6.04 7.83 2.73
N LEU A 53 6.85 7.12 3.54
CA LEU A 53 8.33 7.13 3.47
C LEU A 53 8.92 5.77 3.11
N LYS A 54 8.06 4.77 2.90
CA LYS A 54 8.47 3.37 2.75
C LYS A 54 9.08 3.07 1.37
N GLY A 55 8.87 3.94 0.39
CA GLY A 55 9.54 3.94 -0.90
C GLY A 55 11.03 4.28 -0.80
N GLY A 56 11.48 4.94 0.27
CA GLY A 56 12.89 5.14 0.61
C GLY A 56 13.35 6.59 0.44
N LEU A 57 14.53 6.80 -0.16
CA LEU A 57 15.18 8.12 -0.24
C LEU A 57 14.36 9.14 -1.03
N PHE A 58 13.75 8.72 -2.14
CA PHE A 58 12.95 9.62 -2.98
C PHE A 58 11.74 10.19 -2.24
N ASP A 59 11.04 9.36 -1.49
CA ASP A 59 9.90 9.79 -0.65
C ASP A 59 10.32 10.84 0.37
N LYS A 60 11.49 10.68 0.99
CA LYS A 60 12.02 11.65 1.97
C LYS A 60 12.33 13.00 1.32
N LEU A 61 12.99 12.98 0.15
CA LEU A 61 13.31 14.20 -0.59
C LEU A 61 12.04 14.92 -1.05
N LEU A 62 11.07 14.16 -1.57
CA LEU A 62 9.79 14.71 -2.01
C LEU A 62 9.04 15.33 -0.83
N TYR A 63 8.95 14.63 0.30
CA TYR A 63 8.31 15.13 1.52
C TYR A 63 8.96 16.43 2.01
N GLN A 64 10.30 16.47 2.09
CA GLN A 64 11.02 17.67 2.52
C GLN A 64 10.80 18.83 1.56
N ALA A 65 10.85 18.60 0.25
CA ALA A 65 10.57 19.62 -0.76
C ALA A 65 9.15 20.19 -0.61
N THR A 66 8.15 19.31 -0.42
CA THR A 66 6.77 19.75 -0.19
C THR A 66 6.66 20.62 1.06
N VAL A 67 7.24 20.20 2.19
CA VAL A 67 7.22 20.97 3.44
C VAL A 67 7.85 22.35 3.25
N ILE A 68 9.01 22.43 2.60
CA ILE A 68 9.70 23.71 2.34
C ILE A 68 8.83 24.64 1.51
N VAL A 69 8.26 24.15 0.40
CA VAL A 69 7.41 24.95 -0.49
C VAL A 69 6.14 25.41 0.24
N THR A 70 5.51 24.55 1.03
CA THR A 70 4.32 24.90 1.80
C THR A 70 4.61 25.98 2.85
N LEU A 71 5.70 25.83 3.60
CA LEU A 71 6.07 26.83 4.62
C LEU A 71 6.45 28.18 3.96
N ALA A 72 7.17 28.15 2.85
CA ALA A 72 7.48 29.36 2.09
C ALA A 72 6.21 30.05 1.57
N GLY A 73 5.29 29.30 0.98
CA GLY A 73 4.00 29.82 0.51
C GLY A 73 3.15 30.41 1.64
N LEU A 74 3.15 29.75 2.81
CA LEU A 74 2.48 30.25 4.01
C LEU A 74 3.09 31.58 4.48
N GLY A 75 4.41 31.67 4.53
CA GLY A 75 5.13 32.90 4.92
C GLY A 75 4.84 34.07 4.00
N LEU A 76 4.88 33.84 2.68
CA LEU A 76 4.54 34.86 1.68
C LEU A 76 3.08 35.31 1.78
N SER A 77 2.17 34.37 2.10
CA SER A 77 0.76 34.68 2.31
C SER A 77 0.57 35.59 3.53
N PHE A 78 1.27 35.31 4.64
CA PHE A 78 1.25 36.17 5.83
C PHE A 78 1.84 37.56 5.56
N GLN A 79 2.96 37.63 4.83
CA GLN A 79 3.54 38.91 4.43
C GLN A 79 2.54 39.74 3.61
N THR A 80 1.91 39.13 2.61
CA THR A 80 0.90 39.78 1.78
C THR A 80 -0.27 40.28 2.63
N PHE A 81 -0.77 39.47 3.56
CA PHE A 81 -1.86 39.86 4.45
C PHE A 81 -1.49 41.04 5.36
N TYR A 82 -0.27 41.05 5.91
CA TYR A 82 0.22 42.14 6.72
C TYR A 82 0.35 43.45 5.93
N ASP A 83 0.91 43.38 4.72
CA ASP A 83 1.07 44.55 3.83
C ASP A 83 -0.29 45.16 3.45
N LEU A 84 -1.31 44.31 3.26
CA LEU A 84 -2.69 44.76 3.00
C LEU A 84 -3.36 45.36 4.23
N THR A 85 -3.06 44.85 5.44
CA THR A 85 -3.68 45.32 6.68
C THR A 85 -3.05 46.63 7.18
N LYS A 86 -1.77 46.86 6.89
CA LYS A 86 -1.04 48.07 7.30
C LYS A 86 -1.36 49.30 6.44
N LYS A 87 -2.05 49.11 5.32
CA LYS A 87 -2.44 50.16 4.38
C LYS A 87 -3.79 50.78 4.77
#